data_AF-A0A2V9LKT0-F1
#
_entry.id   AF-A0A2V9LKT0-F1
#
_cell.length_a   1.000
_cell.length_b   1.000
_cell.length_c   1.000
_cell.angle_alpha   90.00
_cell.angle_beta   90.00
_cell.angle_gamma   90.00
#
_symmetry.space_group_name_H-M   'P 1'
#
loop_
_entity.id
_entity.type
_entity.pdbx_description
1 polymer ?
#
loop_
_entity_poly.entity_id
_entity_poly.type
_entity_poly.pdbx_seq_one_letter_code
_entity_poly.pdbx_strand_id
1 'polypeptide(L)'
;MRKLWLIWKREYLARVRTKAFVISTVMLPLLFVGIIGVMVVLGGRQQGRTPRIAIADWTGTLAPAIRAHLRPRTPESKPVCEIAKTLEGSSLGTDVESEMRAEVREGRLEGFLIVPNNALNGGAAEFHTLNAGDFS
;
A
#
# COMPACT_ATOMS: atom_id res chain seq x y z
N MET A 1 -28.63 -22.82 -47.77
CA MET A 1 -28.12 -21.63 -47.03
C MET A 1 -29.21 -20.68 -46.52
N ARG A 2 -30.12 -20.17 -47.37
CA ARG A 2 -31.18 -19.21 -46.94
C ARG A 2 -32.12 -19.70 -45.82
N LYS A 3 -32.40 -21.01 -45.76
CA LYS A 3 -33.25 -21.62 -44.71
C LYS A 3 -32.61 -21.56 -43.31
N LEU A 4 -31.30 -21.82 -43.21
CA LEU A 4 -30.55 -21.72 -41.94
C LEU A 4 -30.55 -20.29 -41.41
N TRP A 5 -30.31 -19.30 -42.28
CA TRP A 5 -30.33 -17.89 -41.91
C TRP A 5 -31.65 -17.44 -41.27
N LEU A 6 -32.79 -17.89 -41.81
CA LEU A 6 -34.12 -17.58 -41.27
C LEU A 6 -34.34 -18.19 -39.88
N ILE A 7 -33.85 -19.40 -39.65
CA ILE A 7 -33.94 -20.09 -38.36
C ILE A 7 -33.11 -19.33 -37.32
N TRP A 8 -31.86 -18.98 -37.66
CA TRP A 8 -30.97 -18.22 -36.77
C TRP A 8 -31.56 -16.87 -36.37
N LYS A 9 -32.10 -16.11 -37.34
CA LYS A 9 -32.72 -14.80 -37.08
C LYS A 9 -33.90 -14.91 -36.12
N ARG A 10 -34.77 -15.90 -36.30
CA ARG A 10 -35.94 -16.13 -35.43
C ARG A 10 -35.50 -16.49 -34.01
N GLU A 11 -34.57 -17.42 -33.87
CA GLU A 11 -34.08 -17.89 -32.57
C GLU A 11 -33.35 -16.79 -31.79
N TYR A 12 -32.52 -16.00 -32.49
CA TYR A 12 -31.85 -14.84 -31.90
C TYR A 12 -32.87 -13.79 -31.40
N LEU A 13 -33.84 -13.40 -32.22
CA LEU A 13 -34.88 -12.43 -31.84
C LEU A 13 -35.73 -12.93 -30.67
N ALA A 14 -36.04 -14.23 -30.65
CA ALA A 14 -36.78 -14.84 -29.55
C ALA A 14 -35.99 -14.76 -28.24
N ARG A 15 -34.67 -14.99 -28.29
CA ARG A 15 -33.79 -15.01 -27.11
C ARG A 15 -33.46 -13.60 -26.58
N VAL A 16 -33.13 -12.67 -27.48
CA VAL A 16 -32.73 -11.29 -27.12
C VAL A 16 -33.89 -10.46 -26.57
N ARG A 17 -35.12 -10.74 -27.00
CA ARG A 17 -36.32 -10.05 -26.48
C ARG A 17 -36.83 -10.60 -25.16
N THR A 18 -36.20 -11.65 -24.62
CA THR A 18 -36.57 -12.13 -23.29
C THR A 18 -36.17 -11.11 -22.23
N LYS A 19 -37.03 -10.92 -21.22
CA LYS A 19 -36.74 -10.03 -20.09
C LYS A 19 -35.42 -10.41 -19.41
N ALA A 20 -35.17 -11.72 -19.25
CA ALA A 20 -33.94 -12.24 -18.67
C ALA A 20 -32.69 -11.80 -19.44
N PHE A 21 -32.70 -11.87 -20.77
CA PHE A 21 -31.55 -11.44 -21.59
C PHE A 21 -31.29 -9.94 -21.48
N VAL A 22 -32.34 -9.11 -21.56
CA VAL A 22 -32.20 -7.66 -21.45
C VAL A 22 -31.70 -7.26 -20.07
N ILE A 23 -32.25 -7.88 -19.01
CA ILE A 23 -31.83 -7.62 -17.62
C ILE A 23 -30.37 -8.03 -17.43
N SER A 24 -29.96 -9.24 -17.85
CA SER A 24 -28.59 -9.70 -17.64
C SER A 24 -27.56 -8.87 -18.44
N THR A 25 -27.93 -8.43 -19.65
CA THR A 25 -27.06 -7.59 -20.50
C THR A 25 -26.76 -6.23 -19.86
N VAL A 26 -27.69 -5.67 -19.08
CA VAL A 26 -27.47 -4.39 -18.37
C VAL A 26 -26.89 -4.62 -16.97
N MET A 27 -27.37 -5.64 -16.27
CA MET A 27 -26.95 -5.97 -14.91
C MET A 27 -25.47 -6.33 -14.84
N LEU A 28 -24.96 -7.09 -15.83
CA LEU A 28 -23.58 -7.56 -15.82
C LEU A 28 -22.57 -6.40 -15.96
N PRO A 29 -22.66 -5.49 -16.95
CA PRO A 29 -21.84 -4.27 -16.99
C PRO A 29 -22.00 -3.40 -15.74
N LEU A 30 -23.22 -3.25 -15.23
CA LEU A 30 -23.47 -2.46 -14.03
C LEU A 30 -22.75 -3.05 -12.80
N LEU A 31 -22.77 -4.37 -12.67
CA LEU A 31 -22.05 -5.09 -11.63
C LEU A 31 -20.53 -4.87 -11.76
N PHE A 32 -19.97 -4.90 -12.97
CA PHE A 32 -18.56 -4.58 -13.18
C PHE A 32 -18.21 -3.14 -12.80
N VAL A 33 -19.04 -2.17 -13.17
CA VAL A 33 -18.86 -0.77 -12.74
C VAL A 33 -18.88 -0.66 -11.22
N GLY A 34 -19.79 -1.37 -10.54
CA GLY A 34 -19.84 -1.43 -9.08
C GLY A 34 -18.56 -2.01 -8.46
N ILE A 35 -18.09 -3.15 -8.96
CA ILE A 35 -16.85 -3.79 -8.46
C ILE A 35 -15.64 -2.87 -8.66
N ILE A 36 -15.49 -2.30 -9.85
CA ILE A 36 -14.39 -1.36 -10.15
C ILE A 36 -14.48 -0.13 -9.24
N GLY A 37 -15.69 0.41 -9.03
CA GLY A 37 -15.91 1.53 -8.12
C GLY A 37 -15.46 1.23 -6.69
N VAL A 38 -15.80 0.05 -6.17
CA VAL A 38 -15.34 -0.41 -4.85
C VAL A 38 -13.80 -0.49 -4.82
N MET A 39 -13.18 -1.10 -5.82
CA MET A 39 -11.72 -1.20 -5.90
C MET A 39 -11.03 0.17 -5.92
N VAL A 40 -11.57 1.14 -6.67
CA VAL A 40 -11.03 2.51 -6.72
C VAL A 40 -11.17 3.21 -5.37
N VAL A 41 -12.33 3.09 -4.71
CA VAL A 41 -12.55 3.69 -3.39
C VAL A 41 -11.64 3.08 -2.33
N LEU A 42 -11.39 1.77 -2.38
CA LEU A 42 -10.48 1.10 -1.44
C LEU A 42 -9.02 1.43 -1.74
N GLY A 43 -8.59 1.35 -3.00
CA GLY A 43 -7.21 1.62 -3.42
C GLY A 43 -6.81 3.09 -3.28
N GLY A 44 -7.72 4.02 -3.59
CA GLY A 44 -7.48 5.47 -3.45
C GLY A 44 -7.23 5.93 -2.01
N ARG A 45 -7.61 5.14 -0.99
CA ARG A 45 -7.29 5.45 0.42
C ARG A 45 -5.83 5.23 0.78
N GLN A 46 -5.10 4.40 0.04
CA GLN A 46 -3.69 4.12 0.30
C GLN A 46 -2.77 5.06 -0.50
N GLN A 47 -3.23 5.54 -1.65
CA GLN A 47 -2.45 6.35 -2.58
C GLN A 47 -2.40 7.82 -2.14
N GLY A 48 -1.48 8.17 -1.23
CA GLY A 48 -1.23 9.55 -0.83
C GLY A 48 -0.84 9.76 0.62
N ARG A 49 -0.78 8.69 1.42
CA ARG A 49 -0.28 8.75 2.78
C ARG A 49 1.24 8.68 2.76
N THR A 50 1.90 9.63 3.41
CA THR A 50 3.36 9.61 3.58
C THR A 50 3.68 8.61 4.69
N PRO A 51 4.39 7.50 4.41
CA PRO A 51 4.60 6.45 5.39
C PRO A 51 5.40 6.98 6.59
N ARG A 52 4.87 6.75 7.78
CA ARG A 52 5.45 7.13 9.07
C ARG A 52 6.40 6.04 9.53
N ILE A 53 7.68 6.37 9.60
CA ILE A 53 8.75 5.44 9.95
C ILE A 53 9.38 5.86 11.28
N ALA A 54 9.65 4.89 12.15
CA ALA A 54 10.47 5.11 13.34
C ALA A 54 11.92 4.67 13.10
N ILE A 55 12.88 5.37 13.71
CA ILE A 55 14.30 5.02 13.64
C ILE A 55 14.78 4.69 15.06
N ALA A 56 15.28 3.47 15.24
CA ALA A 56 15.96 2.98 16.42
C ALA A 56 17.46 2.93 16.12
N ASP A 57 18.20 3.93 16.60
CA ASP A 57 19.64 4.04 16.38
C ASP A 57 20.44 3.74 17.64
N TRP A 58 21.00 2.54 17.71
CA TRP A 58 21.87 2.15 18.81
C TRP A 58 23.21 2.89 18.79
N THR A 59 23.71 3.29 17.61
CA THR A 59 24.96 4.06 17.50
C THR A 59 24.84 5.49 18.01
N GLY A 60 23.62 6.03 18.05
CA GLY A 60 23.30 7.38 18.51
C GLY A 60 23.83 8.52 17.61
N THR A 61 24.31 8.23 16.40
CA THR A 61 24.93 9.23 15.52
C THR A 61 24.44 9.17 14.07
N LEU A 62 23.80 8.08 13.65
CA LEU A 62 23.38 7.85 12.27
C LEU A 62 21.97 8.39 12.00
N ALA A 63 21.12 8.42 13.02
CA ALA A 63 19.75 8.93 12.95
C ALA A 63 19.63 10.33 12.29
N PRO A 64 20.44 11.35 12.67
CA PRO A 64 20.39 12.67 12.04
C PRO A 64 20.80 12.67 10.56
N ALA A 65 21.81 11.87 10.21
CA ALA A 65 22.27 11.74 8.82
C ALA A 65 21.20 11.10 7.94
N ILE A 66 20.57 10.02 8.42
CA ILE A 66 19.46 9.34 7.74
C ILE A 66 18.30 10.32 7.50
N ARG A 67 17.93 11.10 8.53
CA ARG A 67 16.88 12.13 8.42
C ARG A 67 17.21 13.20 7.38
N ALA A 68 18.45 13.63 7.28
CA ALA A 68 18.86 14.65 6.31
C ALA A 68 18.75 14.14 4.86
N HIS A 69 19.10 12.87 4.62
CA HIS A 69 19.05 12.25 3.30
C HIS A 69 17.64 11.84 2.85
N LEU A 70 16.71 11.63 3.78
CA LEU A 70 15.31 11.30 3.48
C LEU A 70 14.43 12.53 3.19
N ARG A 71 14.97 13.75 3.34
CA ARG A 71 14.22 14.97 3.01
C ARG A 71 14.00 15.08 1.49
N PRO A 72 12.81 15.52 1.05
CA PRO A 72 12.55 15.78 -0.36
C PRO A 72 13.56 16.79 -0.91
N ARG A 73 14.14 16.49 -2.08
CA ARG A 73 15.17 17.31 -2.72
C ARG A 73 14.59 18.61 -3.30
N THR A 74 13.28 18.66 -3.49
CA THR A 74 12.53 19.80 -4.02
C THR A 74 11.25 20.04 -3.22
N PRO A 75 10.82 21.30 -3.02
CA PRO A 75 9.58 21.64 -2.30
C PRO A 75 8.31 21.03 -2.93
N GLU A 76 8.34 20.73 -4.23
CA GLU A 76 7.23 20.14 -4.98
C GLU A 76 7.16 18.60 -4.87
N SER A 77 8.23 17.95 -4.40
CA SER A 77 8.24 16.50 -4.21
C SER A 77 7.61 16.12 -2.88
N LYS A 78 6.60 15.23 -2.92
CA LYS A 78 6.05 14.62 -1.70
C LYS A 78 7.17 13.88 -0.95
N PRO A 79 7.30 14.04 0.38
CA PRO A 79 8.33 13.30 1.11
C PRO A 79 8.08 11.80 0.99
N VAL A 80 9.15 11.05 0.76
CA VAL A 80 9.10 9.59 0.60
C VAL A 80 8.63 8.91 1.89
N CYS A 81 8.98 9.49 3.04
CA CYS A 81 8.50 9.06 4.35
C CYS A 81 8.54 10.21 5.36
N GLU A 82 7.75 10.08 6.42
CA GLU A 82 7.78 10.97 7.58
C GLU A 82 8.44 10.23 8.76
N ILE A 83 9.46 10.83 9.37
CA ILE A 83 10.12 10.22 10.54
C ILE A 83 9.31 10.60 11.78
N ALA A 84 8.52 9.64 12.29
CA ALA A 84 7.60 9.86 13.40
C ALA A 84 8.30 9.85 14.78
N LYS A 85 9.31 8.99 14.95
CA LYS A 85 10.03 8.83 16.21
C LYS A 85 11.49 8.47 15.92
N THR A 86 12.40 9.03 16.70
CA THR A 86 13.83 8.70 16.66
C THR A 86 14.26 8.39 18.07
N LEU A 87 14.72 7.17 18.31
CA LEU A 87 15.31 6.75 19.57
C LEU A 87 16.80 6.53 19.35
N GLU A 88 17.61 7.15 20.19
CA GLU A 88 19.07 7.13 20.10
C GLU A 88 19.67 6.50 21.37
N GLY A 89 20.69 5.66 21.21
CA GLY A 89 21.55 5.01 22.20
C GLY A 89 21.01 4.84 23.63
N SER A 90 20.92 5.93 24.40
CA SER A 90 20.49 5.93 25.81
C SER A 90 18.98 5.86 26.05
N SER A 91 18.17 6.10 25.02
CA SER A 91 16.69 6.08 25.09
C SER A 91 16.08 4.76 24.62
N LEU A 92 16.91 3.84 24.13
CA LEU A 92 16.44 2.54 23.71
C LEU A 92 16.51 1.56 24.90
N GLY A 93 15.34 1.12 25.38
CA GLY A 93 15.22 -0.01 26.31
C GLY A 93 15.35 -1.37 25.62
N THR A 94 15.43 -2.45 26.40
CA THR A 94 15.47 -3.83 25.89
C THR A 94 14.24 -4.21 25.07
N ASP A 95 13.11 -3.51 25.28
CA ASP A 95 11.80 -3.83 24.69
C ASP A 95 11.40 -2.96 23.48
N VAL A 96 12.27 -2.08 22.99
CA VAL A 96 11.95 -1.10 21.93
C VAL A 96 11.44 -1.77 20.66
N GLU A 97 12.02 -2.91 20.28
CA GLU A 97 11.57 -3.64 19.10
C GLU A 97 10.12 -4.10 19.27
N SER A 98 9.75 -4.61 20.46
CA SER A 98 8.39 -5.09 20.72
C SER A 98 7.37 -3.93 20.75
N GLU A 99 7.74 -2.78 21.30
CA GLU A 99 6.93 -1.56 21.29
C GLU A 99 6.71 -1.06 19.85
N MET A 100 7.77 -0.97 19.04
CA MET A 100 7.66 -0.55 17.64
C MET A 100 6.86 -1.54 16.80
N ARG A 101 7.01 -2.85 17.04
CA ARG A 101 6.17 -3.88 16.40
C ARG A 101 4.70 -3.72 16.78
N ALA A 102 4.38 -3.38 18.02
CA ALA A 102 3.02 -3.10 18.43
C ALA A 102 2.46 -1.85 17.73
N GLU A 103 3.22 -0.76 17.68
CA GLU A 103 2.83 0.47 16.97
C GLU A 103 2.60 0.25 15.47
N VAL A 104 3.41 -0.59 14.84
CA VAL A 104 3.23 -1.01 13.45
C VAL A 104 1.93 -1.81 13.28
N ARG A 105 1.68 -2.80 14.16
CA ARG A 105 0.43 -3.59 14.14
C ARG A 105 -0.82 -2.76 14.37
N GLU A 106 -0.74 -1.71 15.18
CA GLU A 106 -1.83 -0.78 15.45
C GLU A 106 -1.99 0.29 14.34
N GLY A 107 -1.13 0.27 13.31
CA GLY A 107 -1.18 1.21 12.19
C GLY A 107 -0.78 2.63 12.54
N ARG A 108 -0.06 2.83 13.66
CA ARG A 108 0.50 4.14 14.04
C ARG A 108 1.80 4.45 13.28
N LEU A 109 2.52 3.39 12.92
CA LEU A 109 3.71 3.38 12.07
C LEU A 109 3.48 2.46 10.88
N GLU A 110 4.00 2.81 9.70
CA GLU A 110 4.08 1.89 8.56
C GLU A 110 5.30 0.96 8.70
N GLY A 111 6.36 1.38 9.39
CA GLY A 111 7.54 0.55 9.64
C GLY A 111 8.56 1.18 10.60
N PHE A 112 9.61 0.43 10.92
CA PHE A 112 10.73 0.93 11.71
C PHE A 112 12.09 0.40 11.21
N LEU A 113 13.12 1.21 11.38
CA LEU A 113 14.51 0.90 11.03
C LEU A 113 15.32 0.69 12.31
N ILE A 114 15.97 -0.47 12.44
CA ILE A 114 16.93 -0.77 13.51
C ILE A 114 18.34 -0.61 12.94
N VAL A 115 19.10 0.29 13.55
CA VAL A 115 20.53 0.49 13.27
C VAL A 115 21.32 -0.06 14.46
N PRO A 116 22.02 -1.20 14.31
CA PRO A 116 22.79 -1.79 15.40
C PRO A 116 24.08 -1.01 15.69
N ASN A 117 24.64 -1.20 16.89
CA ASN A 117 25.89 -0.54 17.32
C ASN A 117 27.08 -0.79 16.37
N ASN A 118 27.09 -1.94 15.70
CA ASN A 118 28.13 -2.33 14.75
C ASN A 118 27.83 -1.88 13.31
N ALA A 119 26.79 -1.08 13.06
CA ALA A 119 26.44 -0.63 11.70
C ALA A 119 27.60 0.09 10.99
N LEU A 120 28.38 0.88 11.74
CA LEU A 120 29.57 1.56 11.23
C LEU A 120 30.73 0.61 10.88
N ASN A 121 30.73 -0.60 11.45
CA ASN A 121 31.77 -1.62 11.28
C ASN A 121 31.30 -2.76 10.36
N GLY A 122 30.29 -2.53 9.51
CA GLY A 122 29.75 -3.51 8.57
C GLY A 122 28.54 -4.30 9.09
N GLY A 123 27.96 -3.93 10.24
CA GLY A 123 26.69 -4.47 10.70
C GLY A 123 25.53 -4.08 9.77
N ALA A 124 24.61 -5.02 9.53
CA ALA A 124 23.44 -4.76 8.70
C ALA A 124 22.37 -4.00 9.49
N ALA A 125 21.83 -2.93 8.91
CA ALA A 125 20.61 -2.31 9.40
C ALA A 125 19.39 -3.11 8.94
N GLU A 126 18.38 -3.25 9.81
CA GLU A 126 17.18 -4.03 9.52
C GLU A 126 15.96 -3.12 9.43
N PHE A 127 15.17 -3.28 8.37
CA PHE A 127 13.91 -2.58 8.20
C PHE A 127 12.74 -3.54 8.35
N HIS A 128 11.84 -3.22 9.27
CA HIS A 128 10.65 -4.02 9.58
C HIS A 128 9.39 -3.24 9.21
N THR A 129 8.55 -3.81 8.35
CA THR A 129 7.29 -3.22 7.86
C THR A 129 6.22 -4.29 7.73
N LEU A 130 4.94 -3.92 7.83
CA LEU A 130 3.82 -4.80 7.50
C LEU A 130 3.66 -4.99 5.99
N ASN A 131 4.04 -3.99 5.20
CA ASN A 131 3.84 -3.96 3.77
C ASN A 131 5.12 -3.51 3.06
N ALA A 132 5.91 -4.47 2.59
CA ALA A 132 7.18 -4.18 1.91
C ALA A 132 7.00 -3.62 0.49
N GLY A 133 5.80 -3.77 -0.09
CA GLY A 133 5.48 -3.34 -1.46
C GLY A 133 5.21 -1.84 -1.62
N ASP A 134 5.03 -1.08 -0.54
CA ASP A 134 4.75 0.37 -0.60
C ASP A 134 6.01 1.24 -0.77
N PHE A 135 7.20 0.63 -0.82
CA PHE A 135 8.50 1.33 -0.89
C PHE A 135 9.27 1.10 -2.21
N SER A 136 8.66 0.49 -3.24
CA SER A 136 9.28 0.26 -4.56
C SER A 136 8.99 1.38 -5.56
#